data_AF-A0A7S0GU52-F1
#
_entry.id   AF-A0A7S0GU52-F1
#
_cell.length_a   1.000
_cell.length_b   1.000
_cell.length_c   1.000
_cell.angle_alpha   90.00
_cell.angle_beta   90.00
_cell.angle_gamma   90.00
#
_symmetry.space_group_name_H-M   'P 1'
#
loop_
_entity.id
_entity.type
_entity.pdbx_description
1 polymer ?
#
loop_
_entity_poly.entity_id
_entity_poly.type
_entity_poly.pdbx_seq_one_letter_code
_entity_poly.pdbx_strand_id
1 'polypeptide(L)'
;MASVTATNVLCRAPVAGKRAARAAPASARVAAPARTTSSVSLKGSKGAFEGVAMRADRRGSALRAITDTKEAAADVEEEKPEPTLESDLGVDYSKLRDLLKAGEWEEADNEHRRLLTVLGGEDSEERGWVYFTEARQFPVTDMKTIDNLWTFYSDNRFGFSVQRKIWVGQRRQWAKFFKQIDWLNDEKNDAYRKWPEEFIWKKEAAKGHMPLTSALRGTQLLEALLEHPAFAPPAKPKSAAEQAAEQLGGVQKQAEQALGNAMKGLKGLKKPSWMK
;
A
#
# COMPACT_ATOMS: atom_id res chain seq x y z
N MET A 1 0.06 -12.87 -69.22
CA MET A 1 -1.17 -12.15 -69.56
C MET A 1 -1.42 -11.09 -68.49
N ALA A 2 -1.60 -9.84 -68.92
CA ALA A 2 -2.15 -8.64 -68.26
C ALA A 2 -1.68 -8.31 -66.82
N SER A 3 -0.91 -7.24 -66.57
CA SER A 3 -1.30 -5.80 -66.54
C SER A 3 -2.20 -5.49 -65.30
N VAL A 4 -1.92 -4.54 -64.39
CA VAL A 4 -2.11 -3.08 -64.57
C VAL A 4 -1.76 -2.34 -63.24
N THR A 5 -0.84 -1.35 -63.34
CA THR A 5 -0.74 0.02 -62.75
C THR A 5 -0.68 0.37 -61.24
N ALA A 6 0.29 1.26 -60.97
CA ALA A 6 0.34 2.35 -59.97
C ALA A 6 -0.95 3.20 -59.93
N THR A 7 -1.29 3.94 -58.86
CA THR A 7 -0.92 5.35 -58.51
C THR A 7 -1.82 5.65 -57.28
N ASN A 8 -1.47 6.38 -56.22
CA ASN A 8 -1.40 7.83 -56.21
C ASN A 8 -0.98 8.37 -54.83
N VAL A 9 -0.13 9.39 -54.87
CA VAL A 9 0.25 10.29 -53.78
C VAL A 9 -0.81 11.38 -53.68
N LEU A 10 -1.20 11.81 -52.46
CA LEU A 10 -1.50 13.22 -52.24
C LEU A 10 -1.29 13.63 -50.78
N CYS A 11 -0.43 14.63 -50.62
CA CYS A 11 -0.16 15.38 -49.41
C CYS A 11 -1.37 16.21 -48.95
N ARG A 12 -1.49 16.45 -47.64
CA ARG A 12 -1.81 17.79 -47.10
C ARG A 12 -1.51 17.89 -45.61
N ALA A 13 -0.68 18.88 -45.27
CA ALA A 13 -0.27 19.28 -43.93
C ALA A 13 -1.20 20.39 -43.37
N PRO A 14 -0.88 21.09 -42.26
CA PRO A 14 -1.75 21.28 -41.10
C PRO A 14 -2.48 22.63 -41.08
N VAL A 15 -3.50 22.77 -40.21
CA VAL A 15 -4.11 24.07 -39.90
C VAL A 15 -3.96 24.39 -38.42
N ALA A 16 -3.14 25.41 -38.15
CA ALA A 16 -3.04 26.09 -36.88
C ALA A 16 -4.28 26.96 -36.61
N GLY A 17 -4.74 27.00 -35.36
CA GLY A 17 -5.94 27.74 -34.98
C GLY A 17 -5.95 28.21 -33.52
N LYS A 18 -5.23 29.31 -33.28
CA LYS A 18 -5.55 30.43 -32.36
C LYS A 18 -5.72 30.19 -30.85
N ARG A 19 -4.76 30.78 -30.12
CA ARG A 19 -4.85 31.28 -28.74
C ARG A 19 -6.15 32.02 -28.44
N ALA A 20 -6.70 31.80 -27.24
CA ALA A 20 -7.45 32.81 -26.50
C ALA A 20 -7.08 32.73 -25.01
N ALA A 21 -6.39 33.77 -24.54
CA ALA A 21 -6.18 34.04 -23.13
C ALA A 21 -7.46 34.63 -22.52
N ARG A 22 -7.84 34.17 -21.33
CA ARG A 22 -8.80 34.86 -20.44
C ARG A 22 -8.53 34.34 -19.01
N ALA A 23 -7.75 35.09 -18.24
CA ALA A 23 -8.20 36.10 -17.28
C ALA A 23 -8.66 35.47 -15.95
N ALA A 24 -7.74 35.51 -14.98
CA ALA A 24 -7.97 35.25 -13.57
C ALA A 24 -8.90 36.33 -12.96
N PRO A 25 -9.81 35.97 -12.04
CA PRO A 25 -10.41 36.95 -11.15
C PRO A 25 -9.59 37.10 -9.87
N ALA A 26 -9.56 38.35 -9.42
CA ALA A 26 -8.74 38.90 -8.37
C ALA A 26 -9.04 38.32 -6.97
N SER A 27 -7.96 38.10 -6.23
CA SER A 27 -7.98 37.82 -4.79
C SER A 27 -8.43 39.09 -4.05
N ALA A 28 -9.63 39.07 -3.49
CA ALA A 28 -10.12 40.11 -2.60
C ALA A 28 -9.45 39.97 -1.23
N ARG A 29 -8.54 40.91 -0.93
CA ARG A 29 -8.03 41.16 0.42
C ARG A 29 -9.19 41.51 1.35
N VAL A 30 -9.43 40.69 2.37
CA VAL A 30 -10.19 41.10 3.55
C VAL A 30 -9.20 41.43 4.65
N ALA A 31 -9.24 42.69 5.05
CA ALA A 31 -8.42 43.29 6.08
C ALA A 31 -8.81 42.79 7.49
N ALA A 32 -7.80 42.53 8.31
CA ALA A 32 -7.94 42.31 9.75
C ALA A 32 -8.30 43.63 10.47
N PRO A 33 -9.23 43.63 11.44
CA PRO A 33 -9.39 44.77 12.33
C PRO A 33 -8.40 44.71 13.51
N ALA A 34 -7.73 45.84 13.71
CA ALA A 34 -6.82 46.12 14.81
C ALA A 34 -7.54 46.05 16.17
N ARG A 35 -6.84 45.49 17.17
CA ARG A 35 -7.25 45.49 18.58
C ARG A 35 -7.03 46.89 19.17
N THR A 36 -8.11 47.54 19.55
CA THR A 36 -8.11 48.73 20.40
C THR A 36 -7.94 48.29 21.85
N THR A 37 -6.78 48.53 22.44
CA THR A 37 -6.57 48.38 23.89
C THR A 37 -6.92 49.69 24.59
N SER A 38 -8.05 49.72 25.28
CA SER A 38 -8.40 50.80 26.20
C SER A 38 -7.95 50.43 27.61
N SER A 39 -7.04 51.24 28.15
CA SER A 39 -6.63 51.27 29.54
C SER A 39 -7.74 51.75 30.45
N VAL A 40 -8.02 51.05 31.54
CA VAL A 40 -8.57 51.66 32.77
C VAL A 40 -7.90 51.02 33.98
N SER A 41 -7.20 51.88 34.73
CA SER A 41 -6.68 51.67 36.07
C SER A 41 -7.72 52.13 37.09
N LEU A 42 -7.84 51.47 38.25
CA LEU A 42 -7.88 52.12 39.58
C LEU A 42 -8.09 51.12 40.75
N LYS A 43 -7.04 51.03 41.56
CA LYS A 43 -6.92 51.13 43.04
C LYS A 43 -7.78 50.31 44.02
N GLY A 44 -7.05 49.78 45.01
CA GLY A 44 -7.44 49.57 46.41
C GLY A 44 -7.70 48.09 46.73
N SER A 45 -7.09 47.45 47.73
CA SER A 45 -6.81 47.92 49.09
C SER A 45 -5.76 47.02 49.78
N LYS A 46 -5.08 47.66 50.73
CA LYS A 46 -4.04 47.23 51.68
C LYS A 46 -4.31 45.93 52.44
N GLY A 47 -3.22 45.23 52.77
CA GLY A 47 -3.15 44.23 53.84
C GLY A 47 -1.69 43.83 54.10
N ALA A 48 -1.08 44.48 55.08
CA ALA A 48 0.30 44.27 55.51
C ALA A 48 0.38 43.12 56.52
N PHE A 49 1.42 42.30 56.43
CA PHE A 49 2.10 41.76 57.63
C PHE A 49 3.54 41.39 57.27
N GLU A 50 4.48 42.16 57.81
CA GLU A 50 5.90 41.83 57.88
C GLU A 50 6.15 40.78 58.97
N GLY A 51 7.13 39.92 58.75
CA GLY A 51 7.63 38.98 59.76
C GLY A 51 8.96 38.36 59.35
N VAL A 52 10.03 39.01 59.80
CA VAL A 52 11.47 38.71 59.65
C VAL A 52 11.86 37.31 60.17
N ALA A 53 12.79 36.63 59.47
CA ALA A 53 14.02 36.07 60.07
C ALA A 53 14.89 35.33 59.03
N MET A 54 16.11 35.82 58.85
CA MET A 54 17.23 35.04 58.32
C MET A 54 17.63 33.94 59.31
N ARG A 55 17.90 32.73 58.80
CA ARG A 55 19.00 31.92 59.30
C ARG A 55 19.51 30.98 58.22
N ALA A 56 20.79 31.16 57.91
CA ALA A 56 21.57 30.29 57.08
C ALA A 56 21.67 28.90 57.70
N ASP A 57 21.51 27.86 56.89
CA ASP A 57 22.19 26.60 57.15
C ASP A 57 22.68 26.01 55.82
N ARG A 58 24.00 25.90 55.74
CA ARG A 58 24.72 25.16 54.71
C ARG A 58 24.47 23.69 54.98
N ARG A 59 23.88 22.96 54.03
CA ARG A 59 23.96 21.50 53.91
C ARG A 59 23.26 21.07 52.63
N GLY A 60 23.97 20.36 51.75
CA GLY A 60 23.35 19.68 50.60
C GLY A 60 23.86 20.04 49.20
N SER A 61 25.14 20.36 49.03
CA SER A 61 25.79 20.32 47.71
C SER A 61 26.07 18.86 47.32
N ALA A 62 25.06 18.13 46.82
CA ALA A 62 25.23 16.81 46.18
C ALA A 62 23.98 16.32 45.43
N LEU A 63 23.17 17.20 44.82
CA LEU A 63 22.03 16.75 43.99
C LEU A 63 21.77 17.74 42.83
N ARG A 64 22.78 17.94 41.99
CA ARG A 64 22.69 18.73 40.74
C ARG A 64 23.66 18.21 39.67
N ALA A 65 23.75 16.89 39.54
CA ALA A 65 24.63 16.24 38.56
C ALA A 65 24.06 14.92 38.00
N ILE A 66 22.74 14.81 37.85
CA ILE A 66 22.10 13.66 37.16
C ILE A 66 21.01 14.05 36.16
N THR A 67 20.87 15.34 35.81
CA THR A 67 19.86 15.78 34.83
C THR A 67 20.42 16.20 33.47
N ASP A 68 21.75 16.18 33.27
CA ASP A 68 22.37 16.69 32.04
C ASP A 68 23.10 15.63 31.19
N THR A 69 22.71 14.36 31.29
CA THR A 69 23.19 13.30 30.37
C THR A 69 22.07 12.53 29.68
N LYS A 70 20.84 13.07 29.66
CA LYS A 70 19.72 12.50 28.91
C LYS A 70 19.24 13.43 27.80
N GLU A 71 20.17 14.06 27.10
CA GLU A 71 19.89 14.84 25.89
C GLU A 71 21.09 14.80 24.93
N ALA A 72 21.53 13.58 24.61
CA ALA A 72 22.50 13.30 23.54
C ALA A 72 22.37 11.84 23.04
N ALA A 73 21.15 11.29 23.05
CA ALA A 73 20.82 10.02 22.44
C ALA A 73 19.61 10.23 21.51
N ALA A 74 19.83 11.05 20.48
CA ALA A 74 18.97 11.09 19.31
C ALA A 74 19.80 10.53 18.15
N ASP A 75 19.23 9.47 17.56
CA ASP A 75 19.44 8.98 16.20
C ASP A 75 20.72 8.18 15.93
N VAL A 76 20.85 7.04 16.60
CA VAL A 76 21.39 5.84 15.93
C VAL A 76 20.17 5.11 15.38
N GLU A 77 19.83 5.37 14.12
CA GLU A 77 18.83 4.57 13.40
C GLU A 77 19.30 3.12 13.41
N GLU A 78 18.51 2.22 14.01
CA GLU A 78 18.70 0.79 13.83
C GLU A 78 18.61 0.51 12.32
N GLU A 79 19.73 0.24 11.66
CA GLU A 79 19.76 -0.20 10.26
C GLU A 79 19.08 -1.57 10.15
N LYS A 80 17.77 -1.54 10.01
CA LYS A 80 17.02 -2.70 9.52
C LYS A 80 17.57 -2.99 8.12
N PRO A 81 17.93 -4.24 7.79
CA PRO A 81 18.49 -4.56 6.49
C PRO A 81 17.51 -4.15 5.39
N GLU A 82 17.96 -3.33 4.44
CA GLU A 82 17.14 -2.86 3.33
C GLU A 82 16.54 -4.07 2.56
N PRO A 83 15.29 -3.96 2.09
CA PRO A 83 14.62 -5.04 1.39
C PRO A 83 15.27 -5.31 0.02
N THR A 84 15.34 -6.59 -0.36
CA THR A 84 15.83 -6.99 -1.69
C THR A 84 14.86 -6.55 -2.79
N LEU A 85 15.42 -6.07 -3.91
CA LEU A 85 14.65 -5.64 -5.09
C LEU A 85 14.52 -6.81 -6.07
N GLU A 86 13.73 -7.82 -5.71
CA GLU A 86 13.50 -8.99 -6.54
C GLU A 86 12.37 -8.73 -7.56
N SER A 87 12.53 -9.24 -8.79
CA SER A 87 11.53 -9.11 -9.85
C SER A 87 11.57 -10.36 -10.74
N ASP A 88 10.40 -10.92 -11.05
CA ASP A 88 10.29 -12.02 -12.02
C ASP A 88 10.25 -11.49 -13.45
N LEU A 89 9.79 -10.25 -13.65
CA LEU A 89 9.66 -9.59 -14.95
C LEU A 89 10.83 -8.66 -15.30
N GLY A 90 11.82 -8.53 -14.40
CA GLY A 90 12.95 -7.63 -14.59
C GLY A 90 12.60 -6.14 -14.47
N VAL A 91 11.55 -5.81 -13.72
CA VAL A 91 11.09 -4.44 -13.48
C VAL A 91 12.03 -3.76 -12.48
N ASP A 92 12.39 -2.51 -12.76
CA ASP A 92 13.22 -1.70 -11.88
C ASP A 92 12.39 -1.00 -10.79
N TYR A 93 12.67 -1.36 -9.53
CA TYR A 93 12.06 -0.79 -8.33
C TYR A 93 12.92 0.26 -7.63
N SER A 94 14.11 0.58 -8.17
CA SER A 94 15.04 1.54 -7.58
C SER A 94 14.42 2.91 -7.37
N LYS A 95 13.66 3.41 -8.35
CA LYS A 95 12.96 4.69 -8.27
C LYS A 95 11.94 4.72 -7.13
N LEU A 96 11.14 3.66 -6.97
CA LEU A 96 10.18 3.56 -5.87
C LEU A 96 10.90 3.55 -4.52
N ARG A 97 11.99 2.78 -4.41
CA ARG A 97 12.83 2.75 -3.20
C ARG A 97 13.34 4.15 -2.84
N ASP A 98 13.91 4.86 -3.80
CA ASP A 98 14.54 6.15 -3.57
C ASP A 98 13.50 7.22 -3.16
N LEU A 99 12.31 7.20 -3.76
CA LEU A 99 11.20 8.08 -3.38
C LEU A 99 10.69 7.79 -1.96
N LEU A 100 10.52 6.51 -1.62
CA LEU A 100 10.09 6.10 -0.27
C LEU A 100 11.15 6.44 0.78
N LYS A 101 12.44 6.27 0.46
CA LYS A 101 13.57 6.64 1.32
C LYS A 101 13.65 8.14 1.55
N ALA A 102 13.35 8.94 0.53
CA ALA A 102 13.26 10.40 0.64
C ALA A 102 12.01 10.89 1.40
N GLY A 103 11.03 10.01 1.66
CA GLY A 103 9.75 10.39 2.28
C GLY A 103 8.81 11.13 1.33
N GLU A 104 9.05 11.04 0.02
CA GLU A 104 8.22 11.65 -1.04
C GLU A 104 7.02 10.75 -1.36
N TRP A 105 6.07 10.68 -0.43
CA TRP A 105 4.97 9.71 -0.46
C TRP A 105 4.02 9.85 -1.66
N GLU A 106 3.75 11.08 -2.11
CA GLU A 106 2.89 11.35 -3.26
C GLU A 106 3.51 10.83 -4.56
N GLU A 107 4.79 11.13 -4.77
CA GLU A 107 5.52 10.65 -5.94
C GLU A 107 5.77 9.14 -5.90
N ALA A 108 5.96 8.58 -4.70
CA ALA A 108 6.03 7.13 -4.51
C ALA A 108 4.71 6.44 -4.91
N ASP A 109 3.55 7.04 -4.61
CA ASP A 109 2.25 6.51 -5.04
C ASP A 109 2.05 6.64 -6.56
N ASN A 110 2.49 7.75 -7.17
CA ASN A 110 2.47 7.91 -8.62
C ASN A 110 3.35 6.85 -9.32
N GLU A 111 4.57 6.63 -8.81
CA GLU A 111 5.47 5.60 -9.33
C GLU A 111 4.89 4.19 -9.09
N HIS A 112 4.27 3.96 -7.93
CA HIS A 112 3.59 2.70 -7.64
C HIS A 112 2.48 2.42 -8.67
N ARG A 113 1.65 3.40 -9.00
CA ARG A 113 0.60 3.26 -10.03
C ARG A 113 1.18 2.96 -11.41
N ARG A 114 2.29 3.60 -11.78
CA ARG A 114 3.03 3.30 -13.01
C ARG A 114 3.53 1.85 -13.01
N LEU A 115 4.13 1.39 -11.90
CA LEU A 115 4.62 0.02 -11.77
C LEU A 115 3.50 -1.01 -11.89
N LEU A 116 2.31 -0.74 -11.34
CA LEU A 116 1.16 -1.63 -11.54
C LEU A 116 0.77 -1.75 -13.02
N THR A 117 0.81 -0.66 -13.79
CA THR A 117 0.55 -0.72 -15.24
C THR A 117 1.62 -1.50 -15.99
N VAL A 118 2.90 -1.38 -15.61
CA VAL A 118 3.99 -2.17 -16.19
C VAL A 118 3.81 -3.67 -15.92
N LEU A 119 3.42 -4.03 -14.69
CA LEU A 119 3.11 -5.42 -14.34
C LEU A 119 1.88 -5.96 -15.10
N GLY A 120 0.97 -5.07 -15.52
CA GLY A 120 -0.18 -5.39 -16.37
C GLY A 120 0.12 -5.55 -17.85
N GLY A 121 1.36 -5.32 -18.28
CA GLY A 121 1.80 -5.44 -19.67
C GLY A 121 1.44 -4.23 -20.55
N GLU A 122 1.77 -4.33 -21.83
CA GLU A 122 1.69 -3.24 -22.82
C GLU A 122 0.27 -2.64 -22.91
N ASP A 123 -0.77 -3.47 -22.93
CA ASP A 123 -2.17 -3.04 -22.96
C ASP A 123 -2.55 -2.17 -21.75
N SER A 124 -1.97 -2.45 -20.58
CA SER A 124 -2.22 -1.70 -19.35
C SER A 124 -1.46 -0.38 -19.31
N GLU A 125 -0.25 -0.36 -19.87
CA GLU A 125 0.57 0.84 -20.02
C GLU A 125 -0.08 1.85 -20.98
N GLU A 126 -0.57 1.40 -22.13
CA GLU A 126 -1.23 2.28 -23.11
C GLU A 126 -2.49 2.95 -22.52
N ARG A 127 -3.26 2.20 -21.71
CA ARG A 127 -4.47 2.71 -21.05
C ARG A 127 -4.17 3.55 -19.81
N GLY A 128 -3.02 3.34 -19.16
CA GLY A 128 -2.65 3.99 -17.90
C GLY A 128 -3.38 3.49 -16.66
N TRP A 129 -4.03 2.32 -16.73
CA TRP A 129 -4.67 1.66 -15.59
C TRP A 129 -4.88 0.16 -15.84
N VAL A 130 -5.04 -0.60 -14.74
CA VAL A 130 -5.12 -2.07 -14.75
C VAL A 130 -6.52 -2.57 -14.42
N TYR A 131 -6.91 -3.68 -15.06
CA TYR A 131 -8.11 -4.44 -14.73
C TYR A 131 -7.85 -5.41 -13.58
N PHE A 132 -8.92 -5.79 -12.87
CA PHE A 132 -8.83 -6.78 -11.78
C PHE A 132 -8.39 -8.17 -12.26
N THR A 133 -8.63 -8.52 -13.53
CA THR A 133 -8.20 -9.79 -14.14
C THR A 133 -6.69 -9.83 -14.38
N GLU A 134 -6.09 -8.69 -14.72
CA GLU A 134 -4.64 -8.52 -14.90
C GLU A 134 -3.95 -8.52 -13.54
N ALA A 135 -4.53 -7.83 -12.55
CA ALA A 135 -4.00 -7.78 -11.19
C ALA A 135 -3.89 -9.16 -10.50
N ARG A 136 -4.71 -10.14 -10.92
CA ARG A 136 -4.63 -11.53 -10.44
C ARG A 136 -3.46 -12.33 -11.03
N GLN A 137 -2.90 -11.86 -12.14
CA GLN A 137 -1.83 -12.52 -12.87
C GLN A 137 -0.46 -11.95 -12.52
N PHE A 138 -0.41 -10.93 -11.67
CA PHE A 138 0.86 -10.32 -11.27
C PHE A 138 1.79 -11.36 -10.61
N PRO A 139 3.10 -11.31 -10.91
CA PRO A 139 4.04 -12.20 -10.25
C PRO A 139 4.06 -11.96 -8.75
N VAL A 140 4.20 -13.05 -8.00
CA VAL A 140 4.19 -13.00 -6.53
C VAL A 140 5.42 -12.28 -6.01
N THR A 141 6.57 -12.46 -6.66
CA THR A 141 7.84 -11.83 -6.27
C THR A 141 7.74 -10.31 -6.36
N ASP A 142 7.31 -9.79 -7.50
CA ASP A 142 7.14 -8.35 -7.75
C ASP A 142 6.18 -7.69 -6.76
N MET A 143 5.01 -8.30 -6.52
CA MET A 143 4.04 -7.77 -5.56
C MET A 143 4.57 -7.78 -4.12
N LYS A 144 5.40 -8.76 -3.75
CA LYS A 144 6.07 -8.79 -2.45
C LYS A 144 7.13 -7.71 -2.35
N THR A 145 7.94 -7.51 -3.39
CA THR A 145 8.97 -6.46 -3.41
C THR A 145 8.37 -5.09 -3.19
N ILE A 146 7.29 -4.77 -3.91
CA ILE A 146 6.57 -3.49 -3.74
C ILE A 146 6.04 -3.33 -2.30
N ASP A 147 5.39 -4.36 -1.75
CA ASP A 147 4.84 -4.29 -0.39
C ASP A 147 5.92 -4.22 0.69
N ASN A 148 7.04 -4.93 0.50
CA ASN A 148 8.20 -4.87 1.39
C ASN A 148 8.80 -3.48 1.42
N LEU A 149 8.90 -2.79 0.28
CA LEU A 149 9.36 -1.41 0.22
C LEU A 149 8.42 -0.47 0.99
N TRP A 150 7.12 -0.53 0.71
CA TRP A 150 6.13 0.29 1.42
C TRP A 150 6.14 0.05 2.92
N THR A 151 6.15 -1.21 3.36
CA THR A 151 6.16 -1.55 4.79
C THR A 151 7.48 -1.22 5.46
N PHE A 152 8.61 -1.31 4.77
CA PHE A 152 9.93 -1.00 5.33
C PHE A 152 10.07 0.49 5.64
N TYR A 153 9.86 1.37 4.65
CA TYR A 153 10.06 2.81 4.82
C TYR A 153 8.98 3.50 5.66
N SER A 154 7.81 2.85 5.82
CA SER A 154 6.69 3.38 6.60
C SER A 154 6.58 2.85 8.03
N ASP A 155 7.57 2.10 8.53
CA ASP A 155 7.50 1.41 9.83
C ASP A 155 6.27 0.49 9.96
N ASN A 156 6.00 -0.29 8.92
CA ASN A 156 4.86 -1.20 8.78
C ASN A 156 3.48 -0.50 8.86
N ARG A 157 3.41 0.77 8.48
CA ARG A 157 2.14 1.53 8.45
C ARG A 157 1.43 1.45 7.11
N PHE A 158 2.17 1.42 6.02
CA PHE A 158 1.65 1.42 4.64
C PHE A 158 1.98 0.11 3.93
N GLY A 159 1.25 -0.19 2.86
CA GLY A 159 1.36 -1.42 2.08
C GLY A 159 0.06 -2.20 1.96
N PHE A 160 -0.03 -3.04 0.93
CA PHE A 160 -1.18 -3.91 0.67
C PHE A 160 -1.32 -5.00 1.73
N SER A 161 -0.23 -5.53 2.29
CA SER A 161 -0.31 -6.49 3.39
C SER A 161 -0.93 -5.88 4.65
N VAL A 162 -0.67 -4.60 4.89
CA VAL A 162 -1.27 -3.83 5.99
C VAL A 162 -2.75 -3.58 5.72
N GLN A 163 -3.09 -3.08 4.53
CA GLN A 163 -4.48 -2.88 4.10
C GLN A 163 -5.28 -4.18 4.18
N ARG A 164 -4.71 -5.30 3.72
CA ARG A 164 -5.35 -6.62 3.78
C ARG A 164 -5.68 -7.04 5.21
N LYS A 165 -4.73 -6.88 6.15
CA LYS A 165 -4.97 -7.19 7.58
C LYS A 165 -6.13 -6.37 8.13
N ILE A 166 -6.20 -5.08 7.77
CA ILE A 166 -7.31 -4.20 8.18
C ILE A 166 -8.63 -4.66 7.55
N TRP A 167 -8.65 -4.89 6.24
CA TRP A 167 -9.85 -5.31 5.50
C TRP A 167 -10.43 -6.63 6.03
N VAL A 168 -9.57 -7.63 6.27
CA VAL A 168 -9.97 -8.91 6.89
C VAL A 168 -10.48 -8.69 8.32
N GLY A 169 -9.81 -7.84 9.11
CA GLY A 169 -10.25 -7.47 10.46
C GLY A 169 -11.64 -6.80 10.47
N GLN A 170 -11.98 -6.04 9.43
CA GLN A 170 -13.30 -5.43 9.23
C GLN A 170 -14.33 -6.38 8.59
N ARG A 171 -14.09 -7.70 8.63
CA ARG A 171 -14.96 -8.73 8.04
C ARG A 171 -15.24 -8.48 6.56
N ARG A 172 -14.25 -7.94 5.83
CA ARG A 172 -14.32 -7.62 4.40
C ARG A 172 -15.41 -6.59 4.04
N GLN A 173 -15.82 -5.76 5.01
CA GLN A 173 -16.80 -4.68 4.78
C GLN A 173 -16.10 -3.42 4.28
N TRP A 174 -16.33 -3.05 3.02
CA TRP A 174 -15.67 -1.90 2.36
C TRP A 174 -15.91 -0.57 3.08
N ALA A 175 -17.13 -0.27 3.52
CA ALA A 175 -17.44 0.98 4.21
C ALA A 175 -16.61 1.17 5.50
N LYS A 176 -16.50 0.12 6.32
CA LYS A 176 -15.69 0.15 7.55
C LYS A 176 -14.20 0.21 7.24
N PHE A 177 -13.77 -0.51 6.21
CA PHE A 177 -12.38 -0.49 5.76
C PHE A 177 -11.96 0.91 5.31
N PHE A 178 -12.72 1.57 4.43
CA PHE A 178 -12.40 2.91 3.94
C PHE A 178 -12.41 3.97 5.04
N LYS A 179 -13.30 3.84 6.04
CA LYS A 179 -13.26 4.68 7.24
C LYS A 179 -11.99 4.45 8.06
N GLN A 180 -11.55 3.19 8.21
CA GLN A 180 -10.37 2.84 9.01
C GLN A 180 -9.04 3.32 8.41
N ILE A 181 -8.93 3.30 7.07
CA ILE A 181 -7.73 3.77 6.35
C ILE A 181 -7.81 5.25 5.97
N ASP A 182 -8.85 5.95 6.42
CA ASP A 182 -9.08 7.38 6.20
C ASP A 182 -9.19 7.77 4.72
N TRP A 183 -9.94 7.00 3.93
CA TRP A 183 -10.25 7.33 2.52
C TRP A 183 -11.60 8.03 2.34
N LEU A 184 -12.40 8.09 3.40
CA LEU A 184 -13.68 8.81 3.44
C LEU A 184 -13.52 10.11 4.21
N ASN A 185 -14.22 11.14 3.78
CA ASN A 185 -14.26 12.42 4.46
C ASN A 185 -15.50 12.47 5.37
N ASP A 186 -15.28 12.37 6.69
CA ASP A 186 -16.34 12.43 7.71
C ASP A 186 -17.15 13.74 7.63
N GLU A 187 -16.54 14.85 7.20
CA GLU A 187 -17.21 16.16 7.09
C GLU A 187 -18.15 16.24 5.88
N LYS A 188 -17.93 15.40 4.87
CA LYS A 188 -18.69 15.39 3.60
C LYS A 188 -19.60 14.16 3.49
N ASN A 189 -20.21 13.74 4.61
CA ASN A 189 -21.15 12.62 4.66
C ASN A 189 -20.53 11.32 4.09
N ASP A 190 -19.33 10.98 4.56
CA ASP A 190 -18.58 9.78 4.14
C ASP A 190 -18.29 9.74 2.62
N ALA A 191 -18.19 10.89 1.95
CA ALA A 191 -17.76 10.95 0.56
C ALA A 191 -16.27 10.57 0.42
N TYR A 192 -15.90 9.95 -0.69
CA TYR A 192 -14.49 9.66 -0.99
C TYR A 192 -13.66 10.94 -1.04
N ARG A 193 -12.46 10.89 -0.47
CA ARG A 193 -11.46 11.96 -0.59
C ARG A 193 -11.11 12.19 -2.05
N LYS A 194 -11.02 13.46 -2.45
CA LYS A 194 -10.63 13.86 -3.80
C LYS A 194 -9.12 13.75 -3.97
N TRP A 195 -8.70 12.93 -4.93
CA TRP A 195 -7.30 12.83 -5.32
C TRP A 195 -6.86 14.05 -6.15
N PRO A 196 -5.63 14.57 -5.97
CA PRO A 196 -4.64 14.24 -4.93
C PRO A 196 -4.78 15.09 -3.65
N GLU A 197 -5.53 16.21 -3.72
CA GLU A 197 -5.50 17.32 -2.74
C GLU A 197 -6.00 16.95 -1.33
N GLU A 198 -6.91 15.98 -1.19
CA GLU A 198 -7.53 15.65 0.10
C GLU A 198 -6.89 14.44 0.81
N PHE A 199 -5.88 13.80 0.20
CA PHE A 199 -5.13 12.68 0.76
C PHE A 199 -3.96 13.16 1.62
N ILE A 200 -3.54 12.34 2.58
CA ILE A 200 -2.51 12.69 3.56
C ILE A 200 -1.18 12.03 3.16
N TRP A 201 -0.32 12.80 2.48
CA TRP A 201 1.01 12.39 2.03
C TRP A 201 2.08 12.53 3.12
N LYS A 202 1.83 11.92 4.28
CA LYS A 202 2.73 11.98 5.44
C LYS A 202 2.86 10.63 6.12
N LYS A 203 3.98 10.42 6.83
CA LYS A 203 4.21 9.19 7.60
C LYS A 203 3.19 9.01 8.73
N GLU A 204 2.60 10.10 9.23
CA GLU A 204 1.60 10.10 10.30
C GLU A 204 0.20 9.68 9.84
N ALA A 205 -0.04 9.52 8.54
CA ALA A 205 -1.35 9.14 7.98
C ALA A 205 -1.87 7.82 8.55
N ALA A 206 -3.19 7.60 8.47
CA ALA A 206 -3.83 6.40 9.00
C ALA A 206 -3.16 5.11 8.51
N LYS A 207 -3.18 4.06 9.34
CA LYS A 207 -2.58 2.79 8.97
C LYS A 207 -3.28 2.23 7.73
N GLY A 208 -2.51 1.85 6.71
CA GLY A 208 -3.03 1.40 5.41
C GLY A 208 -3.53 2.52 4.50
N HIS A 209 -3.28 3.80 4.82
CA HIS A 209 -3.70 4.91 3.97
C HIS A 209 -3.09 4.85 2.57
N MET A 210 -1.85 4.37 2.46
CA MET A 210 -1.12 4.21 1.20
C MET A 210 -0.66 2.75 1.03
N PRO A 211 -0.42 2.27 -0.21
CA PRO A 211 -0.65 2.95 -1.49
C PRO A 211 -2.14 3.09 -1.85
N LEU A 212 -2.47 4.04 -2.72
CA LEU A 212 -3.83 4.29 -3.17
C LEU A 212 -4.23 3.36 -4.32
N THR A 213 -5.49 2.93 -4.30
CA THR A 213 -6.11 2.21 -5.44
C THR A 213 -7.38 2.93 -5.83
N SER A 214 -7.53 3.25 -7.11
CA SER A 214 -8.71 3.97 -7.61
C SER A 214 -9.98 3.15 -7.40
N ALA A 215 -10.90 3.66 -6.57
CA ALA A 215 -12.23 3.08 -6.36
C ALA A 215 -13.29 3.61 -7.35
N LEU A 216 -12.90 4.46 -8.32
CA LEU A 216 -13.82 5.08 -9.29
C LEU A 216 -14.56 4.04 -10.15
N ARG A 217 -13.96 2.87 -10.34
CA ARG A 217 -14.50 1.75 -11.13
C ARG A 217 -14.99 0.60 -10.25
N GLY A 218 -15.26 0.89 -8.98
CA GLY A 218 -15.63 -0.11 -7.97
C GLY A 218 -14.44 -0.70 -7.24
N THR A 219 -14.71 -1.65 -6.35
CA THR A 219 -13.74 -2.23 -5.42
C THR A 219 -13.10 -3.53 -5.90
N GLN A 220 -13.47 -4.01 -7.10
CA GLN A 220 -13.01 -5.30 -7.63
C GLN A 220 -11.49 -5.37 -7.83
N LEU A 221 -10.88 -4.25 -8.26
CA LEU A 221 -9.43 -4.17 -8.43
C LEU A 221 -8.73 -4.27 -7.07
N LEU A 222 -9.18 -3.47 -6.09
CA LEU A 222 -8.62 -3.50 -4.75
C LEU A 222 -8.81 -4.87 -4.10
N GLU A 223 -9.98 -5.49 -4.28
CA GLU A 223 -10.25 -6.86 -3.84
C GLU A 223 -9.25 -7.84 -4.43
N ALA A 224 -9.04 -7.82 -5.76
CA ALA A 224 -8.08 -8.69 -6.43
C ALA A 224 -6.65 -8.50 -5.90
N LEU A 225 -6.23 -7.25 -5.65
CA LEU A 225 -4.92 -6.94 -5.07
C LEU A 225 -4.79 -7.45 -3.63
N LEU A 226 -5.80 -7.22 -2.78
CA LEU A 226 -5.78 -7.66 -1.38
C LEU A 226 -5.94 -9.18 -1.23
N GLU A 227 -6.55 -9.86 -2.19
CA GLU A 227 -6.67 -11.32 -2.22
C GLU A 227 -5.48 -12.01 -2.89
N HIS A 228 -4.55 -11.24 -3.46
CA HIS A 228 -3.39 -11.77 -4.16
C HIS A 228 -2.56 -12.73 -3.28
N PRO A 229 -2.08 -13.87 -3.82
CA PRO A 229 -1.30 -14.85 -3.06
C PRO A 229 -0.03 -14.27 -2.42
N ALA A 230 0.50 -13.16 -2.93
CA ALA A 230 1.63 -12.44 -2.33
C ALA A 230 1.40 -12.02 -0.87
N PHE A 231 0.15 -11.65 -0.52
CA PHE A 231 -0.20 -11.13 0.80
C PHE A 231 -0.98 -12.12 1.65
N ALA A 232 -1.28 -13.31 1.09
CA ALA A 232 -1.90 -14.39 1.82
C ALA A 232 -1.08 -14.72 3.09
N PRO A 233 -1.74 -15.07 4.22
CA PRO A 233 -0.96 -15.58 5.34
C PRO A 233 -0.22 -16.83 4.85
N PRO A 234 1.02 -17.08 5.32
CA PRO A 234 1.75 -18.27 4.92
C PRO A 234 0.83 -19.46 5.17
N ALA A 235 0.63 -20.29 4.13
CA ALA A 235 -0.18 -21.49 4.25
C ALA A 235 0.32 -22.23 5.50
N LYS A 236 -0.57 -22.44 6.48
CA LYS A 236 -0.19 -23.24 7.66
C LYS A 236 0.40 -24.54 7.10
N PRO A 237 1.56 -25.01 7.61
CA PRO A 237 2.06 -26.30 7.19
C PRO A 237 0.92 -27.29 7.38
N LYS A 238 0.54 -27.98 6.29
CA LYS A 238 -0.56 -28.96 6.31
C LYS A 238 -0.37 -29.79 7.57
N SER A 239 -1.41 -29.88 8.40
CA SER A 239 -1.35 -30.67 9.63
C SER A 239 -0.83 -32.07 9.30
N ALA A 240 -0.07 -32.70 10.19
CA ALA A 240 0.38 -34.07 10.01
C ALA A 240 -0.80 -35.02 9.67
N ALA A 241 -2.00 -34.72 10.16
CA ALA A 241 -3.23 -35.45 9.83
C ALA A 241 -3.70 -35.25 8.38
N GLU A 242 -3.53 -34.07 7.82
CA GLU A 242 -3.91 -33.74 6.45
C GLU A 242 -2.89 -34.28 5.44
N GLN A 243 -1.60 -34.26 5.81
CA GLN A 243 -0.54 -34.92 5.05
C GLN A 243 -0.71 -36.45 5.05
N ALA A 244 -1.08 -37.05 6.18
CA ALA A 244 -1.37 -38.48 6.27
C ALA A 244 -2.59 -38.89 5.44
N ALA A 245 -3.66 -38.07 5.42
CA ALA A 245 -4.85 -38.33 4.62
C ALA A 245 -4.56 -38.30 3.10
N GLU A 246 -3.72 -37.36 2.65
CA GLU A 246 -3.32 -37.25 1.25
C GLU A 246 -2.38 -38.39 0.82
N GLN A 247 -1.46 -38.82 1.70
CA GLN A 247 -0.61 -39.99 1.47
C GLN A 247 -1.43 -41.29 1.39
N LEU A 248 -2.39 -41.49 2.30
CA LEU A 248 -3.28 -42.66 2.27
C LEU A 248 -4.15 -42.68 1.01
N GLY A 249 -4.71 -41.51 0.62
CA GLY A 249 -5.48 -41.38 -0.63
C GLY A 249 -4.64 -41.64 -1.88
N GLY A 250 -3.36 -41.25 -1.89
CA GLY A 250 -2.41 -41.54 -2.96
C GLY A 250 -2.08 -43.03 -3.08
N VAL A 251 -1.87 -43.71 -1.95
CA VAL A 251 -1.62 -45.16 -1.88
C VAL A 251 -2.84 -45.95 -2.37
N GLN A 252 -4.06 -45.53 -2.01
CA GLN A 252 -5.28 -46.18 -2.47
C GLN A 252 -5.49 -46.06 -3.99
N LYS A 253 -5.24 -44.88 -4.57
CA LYS A 253 -5.28 -44.69 -6.03
C LYS A 253 -4.22 -45.51 -6.75
N GLN A 254 -3.00 -45.60 -6.20
CA GLN A 254 -1.95 -46.46 -6.75
C GLN A 254 -2.32 -47.94 -6.69
N ALA A 255 -2.92 -48.40 -5.59
CA ALA A 255 -3.39 -49.77 -5.44
C ALA A 255 -4.49 -50.12 -6.44
N GLU A 256 -5.50 -49.24 -6.62
CA GLU A 256 -6.55 -49.42 -7.62
C GLU A 256 -6.01 -49.42 -9.05
N GLN A 257 -5.04 -48.55 -9.36
CA GLN A 257 -4.41 -48.48 -10.67
C GLN A 257 -3.56 -49.73 -10.96
N ALA A 258 -2.82 -50.24 -9.96
CA ALA A 258 -2.06 -51.47 -10.07
C ALA A 258 -2.96 -52.69 -10.27
N LEU A 259 -4.07 -52.76 -9.54
CA LEU A 259 -5.05 -53.86 -9.63
C LEU A 259 -5.83 -53.82 -10.95
N GLY A 260 -6.19 -52.62 -11.42
CA GLY A 260 -6.77 -52.40 -12.74
C GLY A 260 -5.84 -52.81 -13.89
N ASN A 261 -4.54 -52.55 -13.75
CA ASN A 261 -3.54 -52.99 -14.72
C ASN A 261 -3.31 -54.51 -14.67
N ALA A 262 -3.27 -55.12 -13.48
CA ALA A 262 -3.14 -56.57 -13.32
C ALA A 262 -4.34 -57.35 -13.90
N MET A 263 -5.57 -56.88 -13.67
CA MET A 263 -6.77 -57.49 -14.23
C MET A 263 -6.88 -57.38 -15.75
N LYS A 264 -6.29 -56.34 -16.36
CA LYS A 264 -6.18 -56.26 -17.83
C LYS A 264 -5.25 -57.34 -18.41
N GLY A 265 -4.19 -57.72 -17.69
CA GLY A 265 -3.25 -58.78 -18.09
C GLY A 265 -3.81 -60.21 -18.04
N LEU A 266 -4.85 -60.45 -17.23
CA LEU A 266 -5.47 -61.78 -17.06
C LEU A 266 -6.47 -62.15 -18.16
N LYS A 267 -6.88 -61.21 -19.03
CA LYS A 267 -7.88 -61.44 -20.10
C LYS A 267 -7.41 -62.33 -21.26
N GLY A 268 -6.15 -62.81 -21.23
CA GLY A 268 -5.56 -63.68 -22.26
C GLY A 268 -5.23 -65.11 -21.81
N LEU A 269 -5.49 -65.49 -20.56
CA LEU A 269 -5.15 -66.84 -20.09
C LEU A 269 -6.13 -67.89 -20.65
N LYS A 270 -5.61 -68.74 -21.54
CA LYS A 270 -6.32 -69.91 -22.08
C LYS A 270 -6.67 -70.85 -20.93
N LYS A 271 -7.96 -71.19 -20.80
CA LYS A 271 -8.45 -72.07 -19.73
C LYS A 271 -7.61 -73.35 -19.67
N PRO A 272 -7.15 -73.77 -18.49
CA PRO A 272 -6.29 -74.94 -18.38
C PRO A 272 -7.07 -76.19 -18.78
N SER A 273 -6.37 -77.14 -19.41
CA SER A 273 -6.94 -78.26 -20.16
C SER A 273 -7.77 -79.25 -19.33
N TRP A 274 -7.76 -79.13 -18.00
CA TRP A 274 -8.55 -79.94 -17.08
C TRP A 274 -9.98 -79.41 -16.86
N MET A 275 -10.29 -78.21 -17.36
CA MET A 275 -11.67 -77.71 -17.49
C MET A 275 -12.22 -78.13 -18.87
N LYS A 276 -12.60 -79.40 -19.00
CA LYS A 276 -13.53 -79.90 -20.02
C LYS A 276 -14.51 -80.86 -19.36
#